data_AF-A0A1G9VCE3-F1
#
_entry.id   AF-A0A1G9VCE3-F1
#
_cell.length_a   1.000
_cell.length_b   1.000
_cell.length_c   1.000
_cell.angle_alpha   90.00
_cell.angle_beta   90.00
_cell.angle_gamma   90.00
#
_symmetry.space_group_name_H-M   'P 1'
#
loop_
_entity.id
_entity.type
_entity.pdbx_description
1 polymer ?
#
loop_
_entity_poly.entity_id
_entity_poly.type
_entity_poly.pdbx_seq_one_letter_code
_entity_poly.pdbx_strand_id
1 'polypeptide(L)'
;MIKLLMRLKARFDRKSKGQQPDRLPPAQPADQQESMSRVRENLAWLPVYKEPEPLRFTPRQVRTFLPHPSSETRLPDEPSPGPDDIDQLLSYLPLLYPDGVAIKTYIVKENTYWPDYFPVVEAFYHAVAKDCWCDIDYLNHGAADMLNDDSYMAQANLADIQTLLTYCIRGERFCDGHNGAMIEKGYVLKILRRLAVLRED
;
A
#
# COMPACT_ATOMS: atom_id res chain seq x y z
N MET A 1 20.19 4.16 -8.23
CA MET A 1 20.42 4.30 -9.69
C MET A 1 21.79 4.94 -10.02
N ILE A 2 22.92 4.44 -9.47
CA ILE A 2 24.26 5.02 -9.75
C ILE A 2 25.36 3.94 -9.98
N LYS A 3 25.08 2.65 -9.76
CA LYS A 3 26.09 1.57 -9.92
C LYS A 3 26.18 0.94 -11.31
N LEU A 4 25.31 1.33 -12.26
CA LEU A 4 25.32 0.78 -13.62
C LEU A 4 26.23 1.55 -14.60
N LEU A 5 26.50 2.83 -14.35
CA LEU A 5 27.28 3.70 -15.26
C LEU A 5 28.81 3.59 -15.10
N MET A 6 29.33 2.99 -14.03
CA MET A 6 30.79 2.87 -13.82
C MET A 6 31.44 1.67 -14.53
N ARG A 7 30.67 0.75 -15.16
CA ARG A 7 31.23 -0.44 -15.83
C ARG A 7 31.51 -0.29 -17.33
N LEU A 8 31.12 0.83 -17.96
CA LEU A 8 31.36 1.06 -19.40
C LEU A 8 32.66 1.79 -19.73
N LYS A 9 33.36 2.41 -18.76
CA LYS A 9 34.56 3.22 -19.01
C LYS A 9 35.90 2.48 -18.93
N ALA A 10 35.89 1.18 -18.61
CA ALA A 10 37.11 0.38 -18.44
C ALA A 10 37.54 -0.44 -19.69
N ARG A 11 36.93 -0.21 -20.85
CA ARG A 11 37.24 -0.97 -22.08
C ARG A 11 37.83 -0.17 -23.24
N PHE A 12 38.12 1.12 -23.03
CA PHE A 12 38.60 2.01 -24.10
C PHE A 12 40.08 2.41 -24.00
N ASP A 13 40.87 1.78 -23.13
CA ASP A 13 42.25 2.22 -22.85
C ASP A 13 43.30 1.10 -22.87
N ARG A 14 43.20 0.19 -23.84
CA ARG A 14 44.34 -0.67 -24.24
C ARG A 14 44.60 -0.60 -25.73
N LYS A 15 45.43 0.38 -26.06
CA LYS A 15 46.25 0.43 -27.26
C LYS A 15 47.35 -0.63 -27.14
N SER A 16 47.49 -1.54 -28.10
CA SER A 16 48.75 -2.27 -28.32
C SER A 16 49.13 -2.23 -29.79
N LYS A 17 50.35 -1.74 -30.03
CA LYS A 17 51.07 -1.66 -31.30
C LYS A 17 51.40 -3.06 -31.87
N GLY A 18 51.43 -3.14 -33.20
CA GLY A 18 52.46 -3.84 -33.99
C GLY A 18 52.15 -5.26 -34.45
N GLN A 19 51.97 -5.46 -35.77
CA GLN A 19 52.86 -6.26 -36.65
C GLN A 19 52.27 -6.24 -38.08
N GLN A 20 53.09 -5.96 -39.09
CA GLN A 20 52.76 -6.12 -40.51
C GLN A 20 53.27 -7.48 -41.00
N PRO A 21 52.54 -8.16 -41.90
CA PRO A 21 53.20 -8.91 -42.95
C PRO A 21 52.66 -8.62 -44.36
N ASP A 22 53.54 -8.89 -45.30
CA ASP A 22 53.49 -8.69 -46.74
C ASP A 22 52.38 -9.44 -47.50
N ARG A 23 52.04 -8.85 -48.66
CA ARG A 23 51.54 -9.42 -49.93
C ARG A 23 50.26 -10.28 -49.94
N LEU A 24 49.27 -9.74 -50.66
CA LEU A 24 48.08 -10.42 -51.20
C LEU A 24 48.44 -11.43 -52.31
N PRO A 25 47.72 -12.57 -52.37
CA PRO A 25 47.35 -13.22 -53.63
C PRO A 25 45.81 -13.24 -53.82
N PRO A 26 45.32 -13.53 -55.05
CA PRO A 26 44.03 -13.08 -55.53
C PRO A 26 42.85 -13.93 -55.06
N ALA A 27 41.67 -13.31 -55.17
CA ALA A 27 40.36 -13.77 -54.72
C ALA A 27 39.98 -15.19 -55.18
N GLN A 28 39.41 -15.96 -54.25
CA GLN A 28 38.51 -17.08 -54.54
C GLN A 28 37.07 -16.68 -54.17
N PRO A 29 36.05 -17.24 -54.84
CA PRO A 29 34.69 -16.73 -54.79
C PRO A 29 34.11 -16.88 -53.38
N ALA A 30 33.53 -15.79 -52.88
CA ALA A 30 32.85 -15.76 -51.61
C ALA A 30 31.68 -16.75 -51.63
N ASP A 31 31.77 -17.80 -50.81
CA ASP A 31 30.61 -18.52 -50.33
C ASP A 31 29.72 -17.49 -49.62
N GLN A 32 28.55 -17.22 -50.20
CA GLN A 32 27.58 -16.27 -49.64
C GLN A 32 26.86 -16.93 -48.46
N GLN A 33 27.60 -17.16 -47.38
CA GLN A 33 26.99 -17.29 -46.06
C GLN A 33 26.62 -15.86 -45.65
N GLU A 34 25.37 -15.48 -45.89
CA GLU A 34 24.81 -14.19 -45.51
C GLU A 34 24.95 -14.03 -43.99
N SER A 35 26.05 -13.38 -43.56
CA SER A 35 26.34 -13.19 -42.14
C SER A 35 25.30 -12.23 -41.59
N MET A 36 24.37 -12.77 -40.81
CA MET A 36 23.39 -11.96 -40.12
C MET A 36 24.13 -10.89 -39.31
N SER A 37 23.74 -9.63 -39.51
CA SER A 37 24.27 -8.52 -38.69
C SER A 37 24.16 -8.90 -37.22
N ARG A 38 25.20 -8.66 -36.41
CA ARG A 38 25.21 -8.92 -34.96
C ARG A 38 23.97 -8.37 -34.25
N VAL A 39 23.37 -7.32 -34.81
CA VAL A 39 22.09 -6.76 -34.33
C VAL A 39 20.94 -7.75 -34.49
N ARG A 40 20.83 -8.44 -35.64
CA ARG A 40 19.80 -9.46 -35.88
C ARG A 40 20.01 -10.70 -35.04
N GLU A 41 21.26 -11.17 -34.89
CA GLU A 41 21.58 -12.28 -33.99
C GLU A 41 21.22 -11.95 -32.53
N ASN A 42 21.51 -10.73 -32.08
CA ASN A 42 21.15 -10.26 -30.74
C ASN A 42 19.66 -10.00 -30.54
N LEU A 43 18.84 -9.96 -31.60
CA LEU A 43 17.39 -9.81 -31.50
C LEU A 43 16.64 -11.13 -31.62
N ALA A 44 17.29 -12.19 -32.12
CA ALA A 44 16.68 -13.49 -32.37
C ALA A 44 16.22 -14.23 -31.10
N TRP A 45 16.77 -13.89 -29.92
CA TRP A 45 16.40 -14.48 -28.63
C TRP A 45 15.34 -13.68 -27.87
N LEU A 46 14.97 -12.49 -28.35
CA LEU A 46 13.92 -11.70 -27.71
C LEU A 46 12.56 -12.28 -28.11
N PRO A 47 11.71 -12.69 -27.14
CA PRO A 47 10.37 -13.13 -27.46
C PRO A 47 9.62 -11.98 -28.12
N VAL A 48 8.98 -12.24 -29.27
CA VAL A 48 8.07 -11.29 -29.89
C VAL A 48 6.96 -11.00 -28.89
N TYR A 49 6.85 -9.74 -28.48
CA TYR A 49 5.80 -9.30 -27.57
C TYR A 49 4.44 -9.68 -28.18
N LYS A 50 3.72 -10.56 -27.49
CA LYS A 50 2.32 -10.82 -27.76
C LYS A 50 1.52 -9.95 -26.81
N GLU A 51 0.65 -9.12 -27.37
CA GLU A 51 -0.27 -8.33 -26.58
C GLU A 51 -1.13 -9.27 -25.73
N PRO A 52 -1.14 -9.11 -24.39
CA PRO A 52 -1.92 -9.98 -23.53
C PRO A 52 -3.41 -9.78 -23.83
N GLU A 53 -4.19 -10.85 -23.71
CA GLU A 53 -5.65 -10.72 -23.80
C GLU A 53 -6.16 -9.68 -22.80
N PRO A 54 -7.15 -8.86 -23.18
CA PRO A 54 -7.72 -7.87 -22.28
C PRO A 54 -8.23 -8.56 -21.02
N LEU A 55 -7.79 -8.07 -19.86
CA LEU A 55 -8.24 -8.55 -18.57
C LEU A 55 -9.76 -8.49 -18.52
N ARG A 56 -10.41 -9.65 -18.38
CA ARG A 56 -11.85 -9.72 -18.11
C ARG A 56 -12.09 -9.09 -16.74
N PHE A 57 -12.57 -7.85 -16.73
CA PHE A 57 -13.07 -7.21 -15.53
C PHE A 57 -14.36 -7.93 -15.11
N THR A 58 -14.24 -8.91 -14.22
CA THR A 58 -15.40 -9.34 -13.44
C THR A 58 -15.73 -8.18 -12.50
N PRO A 59 -16.97 -7.67 -12.49
CA PRO A 59 -17.39 -6.75 -11.45
C PRO A 59 -17.02 -7.35 -10.10
N ARG A 60 -16.32 -6.58 -9.26
CA ARG A 60 -16.04 -7.00 -7.88
C ARG A 60 -17.40 -7.34 -7.29
N GLN A 61 -17.61 -8.61 -6.91
CA GLN A 61 -18.84 -8.98 -6.23
C GLN A 61 -18.94 -8.06 -5.02
N VAL A 62 -19.96 -7.21 -5.02
CA VAL A 62 -20.30 -6.40 -3.85
C VAL A 62 -20.64 -7.43 -2.77
N ARG A 63 -19.71 -7.64 -1.84
CA ARG A 63 -19.99 -8.45 -0.66
C ARG A 63 -21.18 -7.76 0.00
N THR A 64 -22.33 -8.43 0.05
CA THR A 64 -23.44 -7.98 0.89
C THR A 64 -22.98 -8.16 2.33
N PHE A 65 -22.54 -7.08 2.95
CA PHE A 65 -22.20 -7.07 4.36
C PHE A 65 -23.51 -7.13 5.13
N LEU A 66 -23.82 -8.30 5.69
CA LEU A 66 -24.85 -8.37 6.71
C LEU A 66 -24.27 -7.75 7.99
N PRO A 67 -25.01 -6.89 8.71
CA PRO A 67 -24.61 -6.50 10.06
C PRO A 67 -24.43 -7.78 10.86
N HIS A 68 -23.19 -8.12 11.17
CA HIS A 68 -22.91 -9.36 11.90
C HIS A 68 -23.46 -9.18 13.33
N PRO A 69 -23.98 -10.22 13.98
CA PRO A 69 -24.16 -10.17 15.42
C PRO A 69 -22.78 -10.11 16.10
N SER A 70 -22.66 -9.32 17.17
CA SER A 70 -21.38 -8.94 17.81
C SER A 70 -20.50 -10.12 18.26
N SER A 71 -21.08 -11.30 18.50
CA SER A 71 -20.35 -12.51 18.90
C SER A 71 -19.89 -13.39 17.74
N GLU A 72 -20.44 -13.23 16.53
CA GLU A 72 -20.11 -14.09 15.39
C GLU A 72 -18.97 -13.52 14.54
N THR A 73 -18.67 -12.22 14.68
CA THR A 73 -17.60 -11.53 13.93
C THR A 73 -16.21 -11.78 14.50
N ARG A 74 -16.10 -12.23 15.75
CA ARG A 74 -14.83 -12.24 16.49
C ARG A 74 -14.54 -13.57 17.14
N LEU A 75 -13.26 -13.84 17.35
CA LEU A 75 -12.86 -15.03 18.11
C LEU A 75 -13.30 -14.86 19.58
N PRO A 76 -13.81 -15.91 20.24
CA PRO A 76 -14.37 -15.81 21.59
C PRO A 76 -13.40 -15.28 22.66
N ASP A 77 -12.09 -15.49 22.45
CA ASP A 77 -11.03 -15.14 23.40
C ASP A 77 -10.54 -13.70 23.22
N GLU A 78 -11.06 -12.97 22.25
CA GLU A 78 -10.59 -11.62 21.99
C GLU A 78 -11.16 -10.60 22.98
N PRO A 79 -10.32 -9.67 23.48
CA PRO A 79 -10.75 -8.67 24.44
C PRO A 79 -11.75 -7.68 23.82
N SER A 80 -12.74 -7.30 24.61
CA SER A 80 -13.72 -6.25 24.29
C SER A 80 -13.36 -4.94 25.02
N PRO A 81 -13.54 -3.76 24.40
CA PRO A 81 -13.20 -2.49 25.03
C PRO A 81 -14.20 -2.18 26.15
N GLY A 82 -13.68 -1.63 27.25
CA GLY A 82 -14.51 -1.13 28.33
C GLY A 82 -15.01 0.30 28.05
N PRO A 83 -15.93 0.79 28.91
CA PRO A 83 -16.34 2.20 28.99
C PRO A 83 -15.20 3.21 28.84
N ASP A 84 -14.11 3.01 29.61
CA ASP A 84 -12.98 3.94 29.64
C ASP A 84 -12.16 3.91 28.34
N ASP A 85 -12.08 2.76 27.66
CA ASP A 85 -11.41 2.64 26.37
C ASP A 85 -12.19 3.42 25.29
N ILE A 86 -13.52 3.30 25.32
CA ILE A 86 -14.41 4.04 24.41
C ILE A 86 -14.28 5.53 24.65
N ASP A 87 -14.39 5.98 25.90
CA ASP A 87 -14.28 7.39 26.27
C ASP A 87 -12.91 7.97 25.89
N GLN A 88 -11.85 7.18 26.04
CA GLN A 88 -10.52 7.57 25.58
C GLN A 88 -10.50 7.85 24.07
N LEU A 89 -11.02 6.95 23.22
CA LEU A 89 -11.05 7.21 21.78
C LEU A 89 -11.93 8.42 21.43
N LEU A 90 -13.07 8.57 22.09
CA LEU A 90 -13.98 9.70 21.87
C LEU A 90 -13.36 11.04 22.28
N SER A 91 -12.45 11.06 23.26
CA SER A 91 -11.73 12.28 23.66
C SER A 91 -10.89 12.89 22.53
N TYR A 92 -10.49 12.09 21.52
CA TYR A 92 -9.76 12.56 20.34
C TYR A 92 -10.66 13.17 19.27
N LEU A 93 -11.99 12.94 19.30
CA LEU A 93 -12.92 13.47 18.30
C LEU A 93 -12.78 14.99 18.12
N PRO A 94 -12.87 15.84 19.16
CA PRO A 94 -12.70 17.29 19.00
C PRO A 94 -11.27 17.72 18.68
N LEU A 95 -10.27 16.86 18.94
CA LEU A 95 -8.86 17.18 18.70
C LEU A 95 -8.43 16.88 17.25
N LEU A 96 -8.94 15.80 16.68
CA LEU A 96 -8.69 15.40 15.29
C LEU A 96 -9.62 16.10 14.31
N TYR A 97 -10.82 16.49 14.79
CA TYR A 97 -11.88 17.09 13.96
C TYR A 97 -12.48 18.34 14.61
N PRO A 98 -11.70 19.41 14.84
CA PRO A 98 -12.27 20.69 15.26
C PRO A 98 -13.34 21.14 14.28
N ASP A 99 -14.53 21.46 14.78
CA ASP A 99 -15.72 21.82 14.00
C ASP A 99 -16.12 20.77 12.93
N GLY A 100 -15.74 19.51 13.14
CA GLY A 100 -15.99 18.41 12.20
C GLY A 100 -15.05 18.37 11.00
N VAL A 101 -14.00 19.19 10.97
CA VAL A 101 -13.02 19.26 9.89
C VAL A 101 -11.71 18.63 10.32
N ALA A 102 -11.16 17.73 9.51
CA ALA A 102 -9.92 17.04 9.83
C ALA A 102 -8.75 18.04 9.99
N ILE A 103 -7.93 17.82 11.02
CA ILE A 103 -6.63 18.49 11.12
C ILE A 103 -5.69 18.01 9.99
N LYS A 104 -4.67 18.81 9.70
CA LYS A 104 -3.48 18.29 9.03
C LYS A 104 -2.81 17.28 9.95
N THR A 105 -2.39 16.13 9.42
CA THR A 105 -1.97 15.00 10.27
C THR A 105 -0.46 14.83 10.39
N TYR A 106 0.30 15.24 9.39
CA TYR A 106 1.76 15.14 9.38
C TYR A 106 2.40 16.25 8.55
N ILE A 107 3.72 16.37 8.70
CA ILE A 107 4.58 17.08 7.75
C ILE A 107 5.57 16.10 7.12
N VAL A 108 6.11 16.43 5.96
CA VAL A 108 7.25 15.72 5.38
C VAL A 108 8.45 16.65 5.50
N LYS A 109 9.46 16.23 6.26
CA LYS A 109 10.69 17.02 6.44
C LYS A 109 11.46 17.10 5.14
N GLU A 110 12.19 18.20 4.93
CA GLU A 110 13.09 18.33 3.78
C GLU A 110 14.06 17.14 3.69
N ASN A 111 14.27 16.64 2.47
CA ASN A 111 15.11 15.46 2.17
C ASN A 111 14.62 14.14 2.78
N THR A 112 13.35 14.06 3.21
CA THR A 112 12.71 12.81 3.64
C THR A 112 11.46 12.54 2.81
N TYR A 113 10.98 11.30 2.86
CA TYR A 113 9.73 10.88 2.20
C TYR A 113 8.71 10.33 3.20
N TRP A 114 9.06 10.30 4.49
CA TRP A 114 8.25 9.70 5.55
C TRP A 114 7.43 10.77 6.26
N PRO A 115 6.18 10.46 6.65
CA PRO A 115 5.37 11.36 7.45
C PRO A 115 5.97 11.53 8.84
N ASP A 116 6.05 12.77 9.29
CA ASP A 116 6.30 13.16 10.68
C ASP A 116 4.94 13.55 11.28
N TYR A 117 4.28 12.59 11.93
CA TYR A 117 2.93 12.76 12.46
C TYR A 117 2.90 13.75 13.62
N PHE A 118 1.81 14.51 13.72
CA PHE A 118 1.61 15.35 14.89
C PHE A 118 1.31 14.51 16.14
N PRO A 119 1.72 14.97 17.35
CA PRO A 119 1.60 14.17 18.57
C PRO A 119 0.17 13.68 18.87
N VAL A 120 -0.85 14.44 18.51
CA VAL A 120 -2.26 14.03 18.68
C VAL A 120 -2.63 12.82 17.83
N VAL A 121 -2.08 12.71 16.61
CA VAL A 121 -2.30 11.57 15.71
C VAL A 121 -1.61 10.33 16.27
N GLU A 122 -0.36 10.47 16.73
CA GLU A 122 0.37 9.38 17.37
C GLU A 122 -0.33 8.90 18.64
N ALA A 123 -0.79 9.83 19.49
CA ALA A 123 -1.50 9.50 20.71
C ALA A 123 -2.82 8.76 20.44
N PHE A 124 -3.59 9.19 19.42
CA PHE A 124 -4.80 8.50 18.99
C PHE A 124 -4.49 7.07 18.54
N TYR A 125 -3.52 6.88 17.64
CA TYR A 125 -3.19 5.54 17.15
C TYR A 125 -2.54 4.66 18.23
N HIS A 126 -1.85 5.24 19.22
CA HIS A 126 -1.42 4.49 20.40
C HIS A 126 -2.60 3.99 21.23
N ALA A 127 -3.67 4.77 21.36
CA ALA A 127 -4.89 4.32 22.03
C ALA A 127 -5.60 3.22 21.23
N VAL A 128 -5.66 3.36 19.90
CA VAL A 128 -6.18 2.32 18.99
C VAL A 128 -5.34 1.04 19.00
N ALA A 129 -4.05 1.12 19.34
CA ALA A 129 -3.16 -0.04 19.39
C ALA A 129 -3.39 -0.99 20.59
N LYS A 130 -4.27 -0.62 21.55
CA LYS A 130 -4.60 -1.49 22.67
C LYS A 130 -5.25 -2.80 22.18
N ASP A 131 -4.98 -3.89 22.89
CA ASP A 131 -5.46 -5.23 22.51
C ASP A 131 -6.99 -5.30 22.38
N CYS A 132 -7.73 -4.57 23.22
CA CYS A 132 -9.20 -4.50 23.17
C CYS A 132 -9.76 -3.91 21.86
N TRP A 133 -8.95 -3.27 21.03
CA TRP A 133 -9.37 -2.77 19.72
C TRP A 133 -8.93 -3.65 18.55
N CYS A 134 -8.02 -4.61 18.80
CA CYS A 134 -7.39 -5.40 17.76
C CYS A 134 -8.26 -6.61 17.37
N ASP A 135 -8.69 -6.67 16.11
CA ASP A 135 -9.30 -7.84 15.47
C ASP A 135 -8.25 -8.59 14.64
N ILE A 136 -7.92 -9.83 15.03
CA ILE A 136 -6.87 -10.61 14.37
C ILE A 136 -7.26 -10.99 12.94
N ASP A 137 -8.56 -11.16 12.67
CA ASP A 137 -9.08 -11.66 11.39
C ASP A 137 -9.66 -10.57 10.48
N TYR A 138 -9.37 -9.29 10.78
CA TYR A 138 -9.94 -8.12 10.10
C TYR A 138 -9.90 -8.14 8.56
N LEU A 139 -8.94 -8.85 7.96
CA LEU A 139 -8.83 -8.99 6.50
C LEU A 139 -9.99 -9.78 5.90
N ASN A 140 -10.56 -10.74 6.62
CA ASN A 140 -11.66 -11.55 6.15
C ASN A 140 -12.99 -10.81 6.21
N HIS A 141 -13.10 -9.81 7.08
CA HIS A 141 -14.32 -9.03 7.33
C HIS A 141 -14.60 -7.93 6.29
N GLY A 142 -13.62 -7.58 5.45
CA GLY A 142 -13.82 -6.61 4.37
C GLY A 142 -13.90 -5.15 4.84
N ALA A 143 -13.13 -4.79 5.88
CA ALA A 143 -13.09 -3.47 6.49
C ALA A 143 -13.02 -2.30 5.49
N ALA A 144 -12.21 -2.45 4.42
CA ALA A 144 -12.07 -1.43 3.38
C ALA A 144 -13.40 -1.11 2.68
N ASP A 145 -14.23 -2.12 2.44
CA ASP A 145 -15.51 -1.96 1.78
C ASP A 145 -16.56 -1.42 2.77
N MET A 146 -16.55 -1.90 4.02
CA MET A 146 -17.40 -1.38 5.11
C MET A 146 -17.24 0.14 5.32
N LEU A 147 -16.01 0.67 5.28
CA LEU A 147 -15.74 2.12 5.44
C LEU A 147 -16.35 3.00 4.34
N ASN A 148 -16.59 2.42 3.17
CA ASN A 148 -17.15 3.12 2.02
C ASN A 148 -18.68 2.99 1.93
N ASP A 149 -19.30 2.17 2.78
CA ASP A 149 -20.75 1.99 2.85
C ASP A 149 -21.33 2.73 4.06
N ASP A 150 -21.93 3.89 3.81
CA ASP A 150 -22.55 4.71 4.87
C ASP A 150 -23.75 4.02 5.53
N SER A 151 -24.47 3.16 4.80
CA SER A 151 -25.62 2.42 5.36
C SER A 151 -25.14 1.33 6.31
N TYR A 152 -24.04 0.66 5.97
CA TYR A 152 -23.38 -0.29 6.86
C TYR A 152 -22.83 0.43 8.10
N MET A 153 -22.08 1.52 7.92
CA MET A 153 -21.49 2.28 9.03
C MET A 153 -22.53 2.77 10.04
N ALA A 154 -23.74 3.11 9.61
CA ALA A 154 -24.82 3.52 10.50
C ALA A 154 -25.31 2.37 11.42
N GLN A 155 -25.16 1.12 11.00
CA GLN A 155 -25.62 -0.07 11.73
C GLN A 155 -24.47 -0.84 12.39
N ALA A 156 -23.23 -0.51 12.07
CA ALA A 156 -22.03 -1.19 12.55
C ALA A 156 -22.04 -1.36 14.08
N ASN A 157 -21.77 -2.56 14.57
CA ASN A 157 -21.72 -2.86 15.99
C ASN A 157 -20.29 -2.62 16.54
N LEU A 158 -20.06 -2.91 17.83
CA LEU A 158 -18.74 -2.73 18.44
C LEU A 158 -17.64 -3.61 17.81
N ALA A 159 -17.95 -4.84 17.41
CA ALA A 159 -17.03 -5.74 16.72
C ALA A 159 -16.62 -5.20 15.33
N ASP A 160 -17.56 -4.61 14.61
CA ASP A 160 -17.27 -3.88 13.37
C ASP A 160 -16.32 -2.70 13.64
N ILE A 161 -16.57 -1.91 14.69
CA ILE A 161 -15.67 -0.80 15.06
C ILE A 161 -14.24 -1.28 15.33
N GLN A 162 -14.07 -2.39 16.04
CA GLN A 162 -12.74 -2.98 16.30
C GLN A 162 -12.07 -3.43 14.98
N THR A 163 -12.82 -4.09 14.09
CA THR A 163 -12.37 -4.47 12.74
C THR A 163 -11.86 -3.25 11.95
N LEU A 164 -12.65 -2.18 11.94
CA LEU A 164 -12.37 -0.94 11.21
C LEU A 164 -11.16 -0.19 11.76
N LEU A 165 -11.06 -0.09 13.08
CA LEU A 165 -9.90 0.51 13.76
C LEU A 165 -8.62 -0.28 13.51
N THR A 166 -8.72 -1.61 13.52
CA THR A 166 -7.60 -2.50 13.20
C THR A 166 -7.12 -2.28 11.76
N TYR A 167 -8.07 -2.17 10.82
CA TYR A 167 -7.74 -1.85 9.43
C TYR A 167 -6.99 -0.51 9.32
N CYS A 168 -7.48 0.54 9.99
CA CYS A 168 -6.84 1.86 9.97
C CYS A 168 -5.40 1.82 10.49
N ILE A 169 -5.14 1.23 11.66
CA ILE A 169 -3.80 1.24 12.24
C ILE A 169 -2.82 0.32 11.52
N ARG A 170 -3.29 -0.83 11.00
CA ARG A 170 -2.41 -1.81 10.34
C ARG A 170 -2.02 -1.39 8.92
N GLY A 171 -2.81 -0.53 8.28
CA GLY A 171 -2.51 -0.02 6.94
C GLY A 171 -1.18 0.74 6.84
N GLU A 172 -0.73 1.37 7.93
CA GLU A 172 0.57 2.07 7.98
C GLU A 172 1.76 1.15 7.67
N ARG A 173 1.63 -0.16 7.93
CA ARG A 173 2.70 -1.13 7.61
C ARG A 173 2.93 -1.31 6.10
N PHE A 174 2.00 -0.86 5.27
CA PHE A 174 2.01 -1.07 3.82
C PHE A 174 2.18 0.23 3.03
N CYS A 175 1.82 1.37 3.61
CA CYS A 175 1.87 2.66 2.95
C CYS A 175 2.07 3.75 4.00
N ASP A 176 3.19 4.44 3.94
CA ASP A 176 3.44 5.56 4.84
C ASP A 176 2.45 6.68 4.55
N GLY A 177 1.93 7.29 5.62
CA GLY A 177 0.89 8.30 5.50
C GLY A 177 -0.51 7.70 5.54
N HIS A 178 -0.67 6.38 5.66
CA HIS A 178 -1.98 5.73 5.72
C HIS A 178 -2.79 6.21 6.92
N ASN A 179 -2.18 6.24 8.10
CA ASN A 179 -2.78 6.72 9.34
C ASN A 179 -3.32 8.15 9.19
N GLY A 180 -2.52 9.03 8.57
CA GLY A 180 -2.92 10.39 8.25
C GLY A 180 -4.09 10.43 7.26
N ALA A 181 -4.01 9.64 6.18
CA ALA A 181 -5.06 9.56 5.17
C ALA A 181 -6.39 9.05 5.73
N MET A 182 -6.38 8.12 6.70
CA MET A 182 -7.62 7.64 7.35
C MET A 182 -8.32 8.76 8.13
N ILE A 183 -7.55 9.68 8.72
CA ILE A 183 -8.08 10.84 9.43
C ILE A 183 -8.56 11.89 8.43
N GLU A 184 -7.69 12.30 7.50
CA GLU A 184 -7.94 13.42 6.57
C GLU A 184 -9.09 13.14 5.59
N LYS A 185 -9.31 11.88 5.22
CA LYS A 185 -10.45 11.48 4.37
C LYS A 185 -11.75 11.28 5.16
N GLY A 186 -11.72 11.44 6.48
CA GLY A 186 -12.89 11.34 7.35
C GLY A 186 -13.33 9.91 7.71
N TYR A 187 -12.51 8.89 7.43
CA TYR A 187 -12.85 7.51 7.83
C TYR A 187 -12.85 7.36 9.35
N VAL A 188 -11.82 7.89 10.04
CA VAL A 188 -11.77 7.89 11.51
C VAL A 188 -12.95 8.70 12.09
N LEU A 189 -13.36 9.80 11.46
CA LEU A 189 -14.55 10.56 11.88
C LEU A 189 -15.82 9.71 11.85
N LYS A 190 -16.04 8.93 10.78
CA LYS A 190 -17.20 8.02 10.69
C LYS A 190 -17.17 6.98 11.80
N ILE A 191 -16.01 6.39 12.06
CA ILE A 191 -15.81 5.40 13.14
C ILE A 191 -16.13 6.01 14.50
N LEU A 192 -15.53 7.16 14.83
CA LEU A 192 -15.71 7.80 16.14
C LEU A 192 -17.15 8.28 16.36
N ARG A 193 -17.83 8.77 15.32
CA ARG A 193 -19.25 9.14 15.41
C ARG A 193 -20.14 7.92 15.68
N ARG A 194 -19.88 6.79 15.00
CA ARG A 194 -20.63 5.57 15.27
C ARG A 194 -20.34 5.03 16.66
N LEU A 195 -19.09 5.08 17.09
CA LEU A 195 -18.68 4.70 18.45
C LEU A 195 -19.35 5.57 19.52
N ALA A 196 -19.56 6.86 19.26
CA ALA A 196 -20.29 7.74 20.17
C ALA A 196 -21.75 7.31 20.34
N VAL A 197 -22.43 6.90 19.25
CA VAL A 197 -23.79 6.34 19.34
C VAL A 197 -23.81 5.07 20.18
N LEU A 198 -22.88 4.14 19.93
CA LEU A 198 -22.77 2.88 20.69
C LEU A 198 -22.41 3.09 22.17
N ARG A 199 -21.90 4.26 22.54
CA ARG A 199 -21.57 4.60 23.93
C ARG A 199 -22.80 5.06 24.73
N GLU A 200 -23.81 5.59 24.04
CA GLU A 200 -25.07 6.06 24.62
C GLU A 200 -26.13 4.97 24.72
N ASP A 201 -26.01 3.91 23.90
CA ASP A 201 -26.85 2.69 23.90
C ASP A 201 -26.60 1.79 25.13
#